data_AF-A0A354BLG2-F1
#
_entry.id   AF-A0A354BLG2-F1
#
_cell.length_a   1.000
_cell.length_b   1.000
_cell.length_c   1.000
_cell.angle_alpha   90.00
_cell.angle_beta   90.00
_cell.angle_gamma   90.00
#
_symmetry.space_group_name_H-M   'P 1'
#
loop_
_entity.id
_entity.type
_entity.pdbx_description
1 polymer ?
#
loop_
_entity_poly.entity_id
_entity_poly.type
_entity_poly.pdbx_seq_one_letter_code
_entity_poly.pdbx_strand_id
1 'polypeptide(L)' 'MLDKKALDVQVLHVAPLTSIADYLVLGSAESDRQTRAVADSIVDALSRVNQRPLSLEGT' A
#
# COMPACT_ATOMS: atom_id res chain seq x y z
N MET A 1 -3.66 -3.49 -4.57
CA MET A 1 -2.91 -4.50 -3.79
C MET A 1 -3.40 -5.93 -4.06
N LEU A 2 -4.61 -6.30 -3.64
CA LEU A 2 -5.22 -7.61 -3.92
C LEU A 2 -5.43 -7.85 -5.42
N ASP A 3 -5.87 -6.83 -6.17
CA ASP A 3 -6.03 -6.89 -7.63
C ASP A 3 -4.73 -7.26 -8.38
N LYS A 4 -3.58 -7.06 -7.72
CA LYS A 4 -2.24 -7.34 -8.25
C LYS A 4 -1.58 -8.55 -7.57
N LYS A 5 -2.38 -9.34 -6.85
CA LYS A 5 -1.99 -10.60 -6.20
C LYS A 5 -0.83 -10.43 -5.22
N ALA A 6 -0.83 -9.34 -4.45
CA ALA A 6 0.12 -9.20 -3.35
C ALA A 6 -0.05 -10.36 -2.34
N LEU A 7 1.08 -10.85 -1.82
CA LEU A 7 1.15 -11.94 -0.86
C LEU A 7 1.16 -11.40 0.57
N ASP A 8 0.75 -12.23 1.53
CA ASP A 8 0.83 -11.98 2.97
C ASP A 8 0.32 -10.59 3.39
N VAL A 9 -0.80 -10.17 2.79
CA VAL A 9 -1.38 -8.85 3.06
C VAL A 9 -1.90 -8.80 4.49
N GLN A 10 -1.31 -7.91 5.30
CA GLN A 10 -1.68 -7.70 6.69
C GLN A 10 -2.02 -6.24 6.95
N VAL A 11 -3.04 -6.02 7.77
CA VAL A 11 -3.43 -4.68 8.22
C VAL A 11 -3.20 -4.60 9.72
N LEU A 12 -2.33 -3.68 10.12
CA LEU A 12 -1.97 -3.45 11.52
C LEU A 12 -2.63 -2.16 11.99
N HIS A 13 -3.36 -2.23 13.10
CA HIS A 13 -3.87 -1.06 13.79
C HIS A 13 -2.77 -0.50 14.71
N VAL A 14 -2.21 0.65 14.33
CA VAL A 14 -1.00 1.23 14.96
C VAL A 14 -1.27 2.56 15.66
N ALA A 15 -2.49 3.13 15.56
CA ALA A 15 -2.88 4.32 16.32
C ALA A 15 -2.55 4.25 17.84
N PRO A 16 -2.66 3.09 18.53
CA PRO A 16 -2.29 3.02 19.94
C PRO A 16 -0.78 3.15 20.22
N LEU A 17 0.05 2.95 19.19
CA LEU A 17 1.51 2.91 19.30
C LEU A 17 2.18 4.19 18.80
N THR A 18 1.54 4.92 17.88
CA THR A 18 2.10 6.12 17.25
C THR A 18 1.00 7.05 16.72
N SER A 19 1.29 8.35 16.68
CA SER A 19 0.40 9.37 16.09
C SER A 19 0.64 9.61 14.59
N ILE A 20 1.59 8.90 13.97
CA ILE A 20 1.95 9.10 12.56
C ILE A 20 0.84 8.61 11.61
N ALA A 21 0.22 7.48 11.92
CA ALA A 21 -0.84 6.88 11.13
C ALA A 21 -1.73 5.98 12.00
N ASP A 22 -2.97 5.77 11.58
CA ASP A 22 -3.88 4.86 12.29
C ASP A 22 -3.68 3.40 11.89
N TYR A 23 -3.37 3.17 10.61
CA TYR A 23 -3.21 1.83 10.03
C TYR A 23 -1.91 1.74 9.22
N LEU A 24 -1.26 0.60 9.33
CA LEU A 24 -0.14 0.20 8.48
C LEU A 24 -0.54 -1.05 7.70
N VAL A 25 -0.49 -0.96 6.37
CA VAL A 25 -0.77 -2.10 5.49
C VAL A 25 0.53 -2.64 4.93
N LEU A 26 0.81 -3.91 5.19
CA LEU A 26 2.00 -4.61 4.73
C LEU A 26 1.60 -5.67 3.71
N GLY A 27 2.46 -5.91 2.72
CA GLY A 27 2.36 -7.09 1.88
C GLY A 27 3.60 -7.27 1.02
N SER A 28 3.70 -8.46 0.45
CA SER A 28 4.87 -8.95 -0.25
C SER A 28 4.57 -9.18 -1.73
N ALA A 29 5.63 -9.24 -2.52
CA ALA A 29 5.59 -9.54 -3.94
C ALA A 29 6.77 -10.44 -4.29
N GLU A 30 6.61 -11.29 -5.30
CA GLU A 30 7.62 -12.26 -5.73
C GLU A 30 8.67 -11.65 -6.68
N SER A 31 8.44 -10.43 -7.17
CA SER A 31 9.37 -9.73 -8.07
C SER A 31 9.18 -8.23 -8.03
N ASP A 32 10.22 -7.48 -8.39
CA ASP A 32 10.19 -6.02 -8.49
C ASP A 32 9.08 -5.52 -9.43
N ARG A 33 8.84 -6.24 -10.53
CA ARG A 33 7.75 -5.92 -11.48
C ARG A 33 6.39 -6.00 -10.78
N GLN A 34 6.18 -7.03 -9.96
CA GLN A 34 4.94 -7.17 -9.20
C GLN A 34 4.84 -6.11 -8.11
N THR A 35 5.94 -5.78 -7.42
CA THR A 35 5.99 -4.69 -6.44
C THR A 35 5.53 -3.38 -7.05
N ARG A 36 6.08 -3.01 -8.22
CA ARG A 36 5.66 -1.81 -8.97
C ARG A 36 4.18 -1.86 -9.34
N ALA A 37 3.72 -2.97 -9.90
CA ALA A 37 2.31 -3.12 -10.28
C ALA A 37 1.36 -2.96 -9.08
N VAL A 38 1.75 -3.49 -7.90
CA VAL A 38 1.02 -3.32 -6.64
C VAL A 38 0.98 -1.85 -6.24
N ALA A 39 2.13 -1.16 -6.22
CA ALA A 39 2.22 0.26 -5.87
C ALA A 39 1.35 1.12 -6.80
N ASP A 40 1.47 0.95 -8.12
CA ASP A 40 0.67 1.66 -9.12
C ASP A 40 -0.83 1.44 -8.89
N SER A 41 -1.24 0.20 -8.60
CA SER A 41 -2.65 -0.10 -8.34
C SER A 41 -3.23 0.61 -7.12
N ILE A 42 -2.39 0.89 -6.12
CA ILE A 42 -2.80 1.61 -4.91
C ILE A 42 -2.96 3.10 -5.25
N VAL A 43 -2.03 3.68 -6.01
CA VAL A 43 -2.13 5.08 -6.48
C VAL A 43 -3.38 5.28 -7.35
N ASP A 44 -3.66 4.35 -8.26
CA ASP A 44 -4.87 4.36 -9.08
C ASP A 44 -6.14 4.26 -8.23
N ALA A 45 -6.13 3.41 -7.19
CA ALA A 45 -7.26 3.25 -6.29
C ALA A 45 -7.53 4.52 -5.46
N LEU A 46 -6.48 5.17 -4.95
CA LEU A 46 -6.60 6.45 -4.24
C LEU A 46 -7.16 7.54 -5.15
N SER A 47 -6.70 7.60 -6.40
CA SER A 47 -7.18 8.57 -7.38
C SER A 47 -8.67 8.44 -7.66
N ARG A 48 -9.20 7.20 -7.71
CA ARG A 48 -10.64 6.93 -7.89
C ARG A 48 -11.50 7.46 -6.75
N VAL A 49 -10.94 7.63 -5.55
CA VAL A 49 -11.62 8.23 -4.39
C VAL A 49 -11.20 9.70 -4.19
N ASN A 50 -10.66 10.34 -5.22
CA ASN A 50 -10.17 11.72 -5.20
C ASN A 50 -9.12 12.01 -4.12
N GLN A 51 -8.35 10.99 -3.72
CA GLN A 51 -7.21 11.15 -2.84
C GLN A 51 -5.90 11.00 -3.61
N ARG A 52 -4.85 11.63 -3.11
CA ARG A 52 -3.49 11.51 -3.64
C ARG A 52 -2.55 11.03 -2.53
N PRO A 53 -1.55 10.19 -2.86
CA PRO A 53 -0.49 9.88 -1.92
C PRO A 53 0.21 11.15 -1.45
N LEU A 54 0.57 11.20 -0.16
CA LEU A 54 1.40 12.28 0.38
C LEU A 54 2.85 12.19 -0.15
N SER A 55 3.37 10.96 -0.28
CA SER A 55 4.67 10.65 -0.86
C SER A 55 4.67 9.22 -1.43
N LEU A 56 5.62 8.92 -2.31
CA LEU A 56 5.90 7.58 -2.83
C LEU A 56 7.42 7.37 -2.84
N GLU A 57 7.89 6.29 -2.22
CA GLU A 57 9.32 5.98 -2.10
C GLU A 57 9.60 4.53 -2.54
N GLY A 58 10.78 4.28 -3.11
CA GLY A 58 11.27 2.92 -3.39
C GLY A 58 10.61 2.19 -4.56
N THR A 59 10.28 2.90 -5.65
CA THR A 59 9.64 2.31 -6.85
C THR A 59 10.55 1.45 -7.70
#